data_AF-A0A0C2GVY1-F1
#
_entry.id   AF-A0A0C2GVY1-F1
#
_cell.length_a   1.000
_cell.length_b   1.000
_cell.length_c   1.000
_cell.angle_alpha   90.00
_cell.angle_beta   90.00
_cell.angle_gamma   90.00
#
_symmetry.space_group_name_H-M   'P 1'
#
loop_
_entity.id
_entity.type
_entity.pdbx_description
1 polymer ?
#
loop_
_entity_poly.entity_id
_entity_poly.type
_entity_poly.pdbx_seq_one_letter_code
_entity_poly.pdbx_strand_id
1 'polypeptide(L)'
;MPSEEECPSGSRAATFRHIFGQSIARGEWFDWGAGHGSGLVANPKFIAVALEGSAGGQILVGTLEDFGKHGRVGLARLQDHTGAVTDIKWNWFNDNVLASGSADCSVKIWHVTDQLKTQCVRTLARHSRRVDQVEWHTTVDNVLLSAGSDSKIFLWDVEANSIIYEVSG
;
A
#
# COMPACT_ATOMS: atom_id res chain seq x y z
N MET A 1 23.41 33.66 15.40
CA MET A 1 22.36 33.35 14.41
C MET A 1 23.00 32.47 13.36
N PRO A 2 22.53 31.23 13.15
CA PRO A 2 23.12 30.36 12.15
C PRO A 2 22.69 30.84 10.75
N SER A 3 23.66 30.87 9.85
CA SER A 3 23.51 31.19 8.43
C SER A 3 22.67 30.15 7.72
N GLU A 4 21.73 30.61 6.89
CA GLU A 4 20.97 29.80 5.96
C GLU A 4 21.94 29.12 4.98
N GLU A 5 21.97 27.78 4.96
CA GLU A 5 22.66 27.04 3.89
C GLU A 5 21.78 27.10 2.62
N GLU A 6 22.21 27.88 1.64
CA GLU A 6 21.63 27.88 0.30
C GLU A 6 21.88 26.51 -0.38
N CYS A 7 20.81 25.92 -0.91
CA CYS A 7 20.87 24.72 -1.73
C CYS A 7 21.59 25.05 -3.06
N PRO A 8 22.64 24.30 -3.46
CA PRO A 8 23.44 24.67 -4.63
C PRO A 8 22.62 24.58 -5.91
N SER A 9 22.41 25.72 -6.56
CA SER A 9 21.76 25.85 -7.86
C SER A 9 22.56 25.11 -8.93
N GLY A 10 22.13 23.90 -9.33
CA GLY A 10 22.70 23.24 -10.52
C GLY A 10 22.78 21.71 -10.55
N SER A 11 22.03 20.94 -9.76
CA SER A 11 22.02 19.48 -9.93
C SER A 11 21.33 19.09 -11.24
N ARG A 12 22.09 18.85 -12.31
CA ARG A 12 21.57 18.19 -13.53
C ARG A 12 21.23 16.75 -13.18
N ALA A 13 20.05 16.29 -13.61
CA ALA A 13 19.67 14.88 -13.50
C ALA A 13 20.74 13.99 -14.16
N ALA A 14 21.14 12.92 -13.46
CA ALA A 14 22.14 11.99 -13.96
C ALA A 14 21.67 11.34 -15.28
N THR A 15 22.55 11.23 -16.27
CA THR A 15 22.23 10.50 -17.50
C THR A 15 22.43 9.00 -17.25
N PHE A 16 21.33 8.27 -17.15
CA PHE A 16 21.27 6.83 -16.86
C PHE A 16 21.75 5.94 -18.02
N ARG A 17 23.00 6.11 -18.46
CA ARG A 17 23.55 5.41 -19.64
C ARG A 17 24.05 4.00 -19.36
N HIS A 18 24.29 3.66 -18.09
CA HIS A 18 24.89 2.39 -17.65
C HIS A 18 24.18 1.80 -16.43
N ILE A 19 22.84 1.79 -16.43
CA ILE A 19 22.07 1.03 -15.42
C ILE A 19 21.93 -0.41 -15.90
N PHE A 20 22.27 -1.36 -15.02
CA PHE A 20 22.02 -2.78 -15.23
C PHE A 20 21.22 -3.34 -14.05
N GLY A 21 20.27 -4.23 -14.33
CA GLY A 21 19.56 -4.98 -13.31
C GLY A 21 20.34 -6.23 -12.94
N GLN A 22 20.57 -6.44 -11.65
CA GLN A 22 21.14 -7.68 -11.13
C GLN A 22 20.08 -8.38 -10.28
N SER A 23 19.79 -9.63 -10.63
CA SER A 23 18.94 -10.48 -9.79
C SER A 23 19.76 -11.06 -8.64
N ILE A 24 19.13 -11.18 -7.49
CA ILE A 24 19.69 -11.83 -6.29
C ILE A 24 19.51 -13.36 -6.38
N ALA A 25 20.27 -14.10 -5.57
CA ALA A 25 20.17 -15.55 -5.57
C ALA A 25 18.80 -16.01 -5.04
N ARG A 26 18.30 -17.15 -5.55
CA ARG A 26 16.99 -17.68 -5.14
C ARG A 26 16.86 -17.92 -3.63
N GLY A 27 17.97 -18.26 -2.97
CA GLY A 27 18.02 -18.45 -1.51
C GLY A 27 17.78 -17.17 -0.70
N GLU A 28 17.79 -16.01 -1.36
CA GLU A 28 17.58 -14.69 -0.77
C GLU A 28 16.20 -14.12 -1.13
N TRP A 29 15.38 -14.87 -1.88
CA TRP A 29 14.05 -14.42 -2.28
C TRP A 29 13.08 -14.49 -1.11
N PHE A 30 12.10 -13.59 -1.14
CA PHE A 30 10.94 -13.68 -0.27
C PHE A 30 9.93 -14.68 -0.86
N ASP A 31 9.74 -15.81 -0.19
CA ASP A 31 8.75 -16.82 -0.61
C ASP A 31 7.43 -16.60 0.16
N TRP A 32 6.41 -16.18 -0.57
CA TRP A 32 5.06 -15.91 -0.03
C TRP A 32 4.15 -17.13 -0.13
N GLY A 33 4.64 -18.25 -0.66
CA GLY A 33 3.85 -19.45 -0.97
C GLY A 33 3.12 -19.37 -2.31
N ALA A 34 2.39 -20.44 -2.64
CA ALA A 34 1.58 -20.50 -3.85
C ALA A 34 0.29 -19.68 -3.71
N GLY A 35 -0.05 -18.91 -4.74
CA GLY A 35 -1.29 -18.14 -4.82
C GLY A 35 -1.32 -17.20 -6.02
N HIS A 36 -2.51 -16.70 -6.35
CA HIS A 36 -2.66 -15.60 -7.30
C HIS A 36 -2.71 -14.29 -6.52
N GLY A 37 -1.70 -13.45 -6.71
CA GLY A 37 -1.65 -12.12 -6.12
C GLY A 37 -2.22 -11.08 -7.07
N SER A 38 -3.03 -10.16 -6.55
CA SER A 38 -3.60 -9.04 -7.31
C SER A 38 -2.71 -7.78 -7.23
N GLY A 39 -1.85 -7.68 -6.23
CA GLY A 39 -0.96 -6.54 -6.05
C GLY A 39 0.25 -6.83 -5.15
N LEU A 40 1.37 -6.20 -5.45
CA LEU A 40 2.61 -6.21 -4.66
C LEU A 40 3.07 -4.77 -4.49
N VAL A 41 3.27 -4.33 -3.25
CA VAL A 41 3.80 -2.99 -2.94
C VAL A 41 4.83 -3.07 -1.83
N ALA A 42 5.81 -2.16 -1.86
CA ALA A 42 6.83 -2.06 -0.83
C ALA A 42 7.05 -0.60 -0.46
N ASN A 43 7.48 -0.38 0.77
CA ASN A 43 8.02 0.88 1.27
C ASN A 43 9.37 0.58 1.94
N PRO A 44 10.09 1.55 2.52
CA PRO A 44 11.40 1.31 3.14
C PRO A 44 11.41 0.25 4.26
N LYS A 45 10.27 -0.02 4.92
CA LYS A 45 10.16 -0.95 6.06
C LYS A 45 9.56 -2.30 5.69
N PHE A 46 8.56 -2.30 4.82
CA PHE A 46 7.64 -3.41 4.63
C PHE A 46 7.44 -3.71 3.15
N ILE A 47 7.07 -4.96 2.90
CA ILE A 47 6.60 -5.45 1.62
C ILE A 47 5.24 -6.13 1.86
N ALA A 48 4.27 -5.79 1.03
CA ALA A 48 2.90 -6.27 1.14
C ALA A 48 2.43 -6.91 -0.16
N VAL A 49 1.74 -8.04 -0.04
CA VAL A 49 1.16 -8.79 -1.15
C VAL A 49 -0.32 -8.99 -0.89
N ALA A 50 -1.16 -8.55 -1.82
CA ALA A 50 -2.57 -8.89 -1.85
C ALA A 50 -2.73 -10.25 -2.51
N LEU A 51 -3.39 -11.18 -1.82
CA LEU A 51 -3.66 -12.54 -2.24
C LEU A 51 -5.16 -12.79 -2.22
N GLU A 52 -5.63 -13.59 -3.19
CA GLU A 52 -6.98 -14.12 -3.15
C GLU A 52 -7.03 -15.34 -2.23
N GLY A 53 -7.86 -15.25 -1.17
CA GLY A 53 -8.12 -16.35 -0.24
C GLY A 53 -9.48 -16.98 -0.47
N SER A 54 -9.67 -18.21 0.00
CA SER A 54 -10.95 -18.93 -0.12
C SER A 54 -12.10 -18.32 0.70
N ALA A 55 -11.80 -17.46 1.68
CA ALA A 55 -12.76 -16.82 2.58
C ALA A 55 -12.83 -15.29 2.42
N GLY A 56 -12.26 -14.76 1.33
CA GLY A 56 -12.12 -13.32 1.09
C GLY A 56 -10.70 -12.93 0.71
N GLY A 57 -10.50 -11.64 0.45
CA GLY A 57 -9.20 -11.08 0.12
C GLY A 57 -8.29 -10.98 1.35
N GLN A 58 -7.04 -11.39 1.19
CA GLN A 58 -6.04 -11.35 2.24
C GLN A 58 -4.87 -10.47 1.80
N ILE A 59 -4.27 -9.75 2.76
CA ILE A 59 -2.98 -9.08 2.53
C ILE A 59 -1.97 -9.68 3.49
N LEU A 60 -0.83 -10.11 2.94
CA LEU A 60 0.35 -10.49 3.71
C LEU A 60 1.30 -9.30 3.78
N VAL A 61 1.85 -9.04 4.95
CA VAL A 61 2.88 -8.02 5.15
C VAL A 61 4.09 -8.65 5.81
N GLY A 62 5.27 -8.47 5.23
CA GLY A 62 6.56 -8.85 5.79
C GLY A 62 7.45 -7.63 5.97
N THR A 63 8.43 -7.73 6.86
CA THR A 63 9.47 -6.70 7.00
C THR A 63 10.52 -6.92 5.92
N LEU A 64 11.09 -5.82 5.40
CA LEU A 64 12.24 -5.90 4.50
C LEU A 64 13.53 -6.24 5.24
N GLU A 65 13.61 -5.96 6.54
CA GLU A 65 14.78 -6.33 7.37
C GLU A 65 14.97 -7.85 7.49
N ASP A 66 13.91 -8.64 7.29
CA ASP A 66 13.97 -10.09 7.32
C ASP A 66 14.35 -10.71 5.96
N PHE A 67 14.61 -9.88 4.95
CA PHE A 67 15.05 -10.32 3.63
C PHE A 67 16.40 -11.07 3.70
N GLY A 68 16.48 -12.22 3.03
CA GLY A 68 17.70 -13.04 2.98
C GLY A 68 18.02 -13.84 4.25
N LYS A 69 17.23 -13.72 5.33
CA LYS A 69 17.40 -14.59 6.51
C LYS A 69 16.88 -15.99 6.17
N HIS A 70 17.76 -16.99 6.17
CA HIS A 70 17.38 -18.39 6.02
C HIS A 70 16.44 -18.82 7.16
N GLY A 71 15.12 -18.70 6.99
CA GLY A 71 14.14 -19.04 8.02
C GLY A 71 12.69 -18.66 7.69
N ARG A 72 11.78 -18.95 8.64
CA ARG A 72 10.39 -18.46 8.59
C ARG A 72 10.39 -16.96 8.86
N VAL A 73 10.14 -16.17 7.82
CA VAL A 73 9.94 -14.72 7.98
C VAL A 73 8.64 -14.48 8.75
N GLY A 74 8.66 -13.53 9.68
CA GLY A 74 7.45 -13.08 10.35
C GLY A 74 6.50 -12.46 9.32
N LEU A 75 5.24 -12.90 9.32
CA LEU A 75 4.22 -12.38 8.42
C LEU A 75 3.01 -11.90 9.20
N ALA A 76 2.62 -10.65 8.96
CA ALA A 76 1.32 -10.14 9.36
C ALA A 76 0.26 -10.55 8.34
N ARG A 77 -0.97 -10.76 8.82
CA ARG A 77 -2.13 -11.09 7.98
C ARG A 77 -3.23 -10.06 8.21
N LEU A 78 -3.70 -9.46 7.14
CA LEU A 78 -4.84 -8.53 7.14
C LEU A 78 -5.98 -9.26 6.42
N GLN A 79 -7.02 -9.64 7.16
CA GLN A 79 -8.09 -10.54 6.69
C GLN A 79 -9.49 -10.04 7.10
N ASP A 80 -9.73 -8.73 6.95
CA ASP A 80 -11.04 -8.12 7.27
C ASP A 80 -11.89 -7.85 6.02
N HIS A 81 -11.31 -8.00 4.82
CA HIS A 81 -12.06 -7.90 3.58
C HIS A 81 -12.84 -9.19 3.31
N THR A 82 -14.12 -9.04 2.95
CA THR A 82 -15.00 -10.19 2.64
C THR A 82 -14.96 -10.56 1.15
N GLY A 83 -14.43 -9.66 0.32
CA GLY A 83 -14.20 -9.84 -1.11
C GLY A 83 -12.71 -9.79 -1.46
N ALA A 84 -12.38 -10.16 -2.69
CA ALA A 84 -11.01 -10.10 -3.20
C ALA A 84 -10.44 -8.67 -3.12
N VAL A 85 -9.22 -8.54 -2.58
CA VAL A 85 -8.49 -7.27 -2.57
C VAL A 85 -8.05 -6.97 -4.00
N THR A 86 -8.44 -5.82 -4.51
CA THR A 86 -8.21 -5.41 -5.90
C THR A 86 -6.95 -4.57 -6.05
N ASP A 87 -6.65 -3.75 -5.05
CA ASP A 87 -5.48 -2.87 -5.04
C ASP A 87 -5.01 -2.55 -3.61
N ILE A 88 -3.71 -2.30 -3.45
CA ILE A 88 -3.07 -1.95 -2.18
C ILE A 88 -2.02 -0.85 -2.40
N LYS A 89 -1.93 0.11 -1.49
CA LYS A 89 -0.96 1.22 -1.55
C LYS A 89 -0.50 1.67 -0.15
N TRP A 90 0.81 1.83 0.03
CA TRP A 90 1.39 2.45 1.24
C TRP A 90 1.20 3.96 1.21
N ASN A 91 0.98 4.57 2.38
CA ASN A 91 0.95 6.03 2.50
C ASN A 91 2.35 6.60 2.26
N TRP A 92 2.46 7.63 1.43
CA TRP A 92 3.70 8.36 1.12
C TRP A 92 4.34 9.05 2.32
N PHE A 93 3.53 9.46 3.31
CA PHE A 93 3.98 10.20 4.48
C PHE A 93 4.16 9.33 5.73
N ASN A 94 3.65 8.09 5.70
CA ASN A 94 3.71 7.18 6.85
C ASN A 94 3.87 5.72 6.42
N ASP A 95 5.08 5.19 6.60
CA ASP A 95 5.44 3.81 6.25
C ASP A 95 4.65 2.74 7.01
N ASN A 96 3.99 3.10 8.11
CA ASN A 96 3.21 2.19 8.93
C ASN A 96 1.72 2.15 8.51
N VAL A 97 1.31 2.88 7.46
CA VAL A 97 -0.08 2.97 7.01
C VAL A 97 -0.27 2.42 5.59
N LEU A 98 -1.21 1.49 5.43
CA LEU A 98 -1.58 0.87 4.15
C LEU A 98 -3.06 1.10 3.84
N ALA A 99 -3.39 1.45 2.60
CA ALA A 99 -4.74 1.43 2.07
C ALA A 99 -4.95 0.17 1.22
N SER A 100 -6.17 -0.38 1.26
CA SER A 100 -6.60 -1.47 0.39
C SER A 100 -8.00 -1.25 -0.14
N GLY A 101 -8.18 -1.45 -1.45
CA GLY A 101 -9.49 -1.53 -2.11
C GLY A 101 -9.92 -2.98 -2.31
N SER A 102 -11.23 -3.24 -2.31
CA SER A 102 -11.76 -4.60 -2.44
C SER A 102 -13.05 -4.71 -3.25
N ALA A 103 -13.31 -5.93 -3.72
CA ALA A 103 -14.56 -6.35 -4.30
C ALA A 103 -15.76 -6.29 -3.34
N ASP A 104 -15.52 -6.18 -2.03
CA ASP A 104 -16.57 -5.95 -1.02
C ASP A 104 -17.12 -4.52 -0.97
N CYS A 105 -16.75 -3.68 -1.94
CA CYS A 105 -17.17 -2.27 -2.06
C CYS A 105 -16.60 -1.34 -0.97
N SER A 106 -15.63 -1.82 -0.18
CA SER A 106 -14.98 -1.02 0.85
C SER A 106 -13.51 -0.71 0.52
N VAL A 107 -13.06 0.43 1.01
CA VAL A 107 -11.62 0.73 1.17
C VAL A 107 -11.28 0.64 2.65
N LYS A 108 -10.25 -0.12 3.00
CA LYS A 108 -9.78 -0.24 4.39
C LYS A 108 -8.42 0.42 4.54
N ILE A 109 -8.25 1.09 5.68
CA ILE A 109 -6.97 1.67 6.10
C ILE A 109 -6.44 0.83 7.24
N TRP A 110 -5.18 0.49 7.15
CA TRP A 110 -4.48 -0.41 8.06
C TRP A 110 -3.30 0.29 8.69
N HIS A 111 -3.11 0.08 9.98
CA HIS A 111 -1.89 0.43 10.67
C HIS A 111 -1.10 -0.85 10.96
N VAL A 112 0.16 -0.87 10.56
CA VAL A 112 1.09 -1.99 10.72
C VAL A 112 2.27 -1.52 11.56
N THR A 113 2.45 -2.09 12.74
CA THR A 113 3.61 -1.77 13.60
C THR A 113 4.87 -2.51 13.12
N ASP A 114 6.04 -2.05 13.54
CA ASP A 114 7.32 -2.71 13.24
C ASP A 114 7.39 -4.16 13.76
N GLN A 115 6.60 -4.51 14.80
CA GLN A 115 6.46 -5.90 15.29
C GLN A 115 5.38 -6.72 14.55
N LEU A 116 4.97 -6.27 13.36
CA LEU A 116 3.95 -6.92 12.50
C LEU A 116 2.58 -7.11 13.16
N LYS A 117 2.24 -6.32 14.19
CA LYS A 117 0.87 -6.19 14.66
C LYS A 117 0.08 -5.29 13.71
N THR A 118 -1.14 -5.70 13.39
CA THR A 118 -1.99 -5.03 12.41
C THR A 118 -3.32 -4.63 13.02
N GLN A 119 -3.84 -3.49 12.59
CA GLN A 119 -5.17 -3.02 12.97
C GLN A 119 -5.84 -2.34 11.78
N CYS A 120 -7.09 -2.68 11.50
CA CYS A 120 -7.92 -1.87 10.60
C CYS A 120 -8.34 -0.62 11.36
N VAL A 121 -7.84 0.54 10.95
CA VAL A 121 -8.11 1.82 11.64
C VAL A 121 -9.33 2.51 11.07
N ARG A 122 -9.65 2.31 9.79
CA ARG A 122 -10.81 2.89 9.10
C ARG A 122 -11.36 1.94 8.05
N THR A 123 -12.67 2.00 7.84
CA THR A 123 -13.38 1.34 6.73
C THR A 123 -14.24 2.39 6.03
N LEU A 124 -13.90 2.69 4.79
CA LEU A 124 -14.55 3.66 3.91
C LEU A 124 -15.49 2.90 2.97
N ALA A 125 -16.75 2.74 3.38
CA ALA A 125 -17.75 1.93 2.68
C ALA A 125 -18.81 2.82 2.02
N ARG A 126 -18.44 3.53 0.94
CA ARG A 126 -19.38 4.34 0.16
C ARG A 126 -19.63 3.83 -1.25
N HIS A 127 -18.65 3.19 -1.87
CA HIS A 127 -18.84 2.62 -3.20
C HIS A 127 -20.00 1.61 -3.17
N SER A 128 -20.79 1.61 -4.25
CA SER A 128 -21.94 0.71 -4.42
C SER A 128 -21.60 -0.56 -5.21
N ARG A 129 -20.38 -0.62 -5.74
CA ARG A 129 -19.77 -1.74 -6.44
C ARG A 129 -18.31 -1.87 -6.02
N ARG A 130 -17.63 -2.91 -6.52
CA ARG A 130 -16.22 -3.15 -6.23
C ARG A 130 -15.37 -1.90 -6.42
N VAL A 131 -14.42 -1.69 -5.51
CA VAL A 131 -13.38 -0.68 -5.66
C VAL A 131 -12.32 -1.29 -6.58
N ASP A 132 -11.96 -0.60 -7.65
CA ASP A 132 -10.97 -1.10 -8.61
C ASP A 132 -9.57 -0.58 -8.29
N GLN A 133 -9.43 0.66 -7.78
CA GLN A 133 -8.14 1.28 -7.47
C GLN A 133 -8.21 2.19 -6.24
N VAL A 134 -7.07 2.31 -5.55
CA VAL A 134 -6.84 3.27 -4.47
C VAL A 134 -5.51 3.97 -4.70
N GLU A 135 -5.42 5.26 -4.39
CA GLU A 135 -4.17 6.02 -4.53
C GLU A 135 -4.07 7.11 -3.46
N TRP A 136 -2.94 7.16 -2.75
CA TRP A 136 -2.68 8.21 -1.76
C TRP A 136 -2.31 9.51 -2.46
N HIS A 137 -2.82 10.61 -1.94
CA HIS A 137 -2.44 11.92 -2.42
C HIS A 137 -0.94 12.16 -2.14
N THR A 138 -0.22 12.67 -3.13
CA THR A 138 1.25 12.76 -3.07
C THR A 138 1.77 14.01 -2.36
N THR A 139 0.91 15.01 -2.11
CA THR A 139 1.32 16.29 -1.52
C THR A 139 0.56 16.68 -0.25
N VAL A 140 -0.47 15.93 0.13
CA VAL A 140 -1.30 16.20 1.32
C VAL A 140 -1.49 14.87 2.04
N ASP A 141 -1.11 14.83 3.31
CA ASP A 141 -1.25 13.63 4.13
C ASP A 141 -2.72 13.31 4.41
N ASN A 142 -3.01 12.03 4.68
CA ASN A 142 -4.33 11.49 5.01
C ASN A 142 -5.42 11.72 3.94
N VAL A 143 -5.06 12.16 2.74
CA VAL A 143 -5.98 12.24 1.61
C VAL A 143 -5.80 11.02 0.71
N LEU A 144 -6.90 10.31 0.46
CA LEU A 144 -6.92 9.11 -0.38
C LEU A 144 -7.95 9.25 -1.49
N LEU A 145 -7.59 8.82 -2.70
CA LEU A 145 -8.51 8.66 -3.81
C LEU A 145 -8.92 7.19 -3.94
N SER A 146 -10.20 6.93 -4.19
CA SER A 146 -10.69 5.60 -4.57
C SER A 146 -11.58 5.67 -5.81
N ALA A 147 -11.41 4.72 -6.72
CA ALA A 147 -12.21 4.60 -7.93
C ALA A 147 -12.89 3.21 -7.96
N GLY A 148 -14.18 3.19 -8.29
CA GLY A 148 -14.98 1.97 -8.28
C GLY A 148 -15.71 1.70 -9.58
N SER A 149 -16.14 0.45 -9.73
CA SER A 149 -16.95 -0.03 -10.86
C SER A 149 -18.38 0.54 -10.88
N ASP A 150 -18.73 1.38 -9.90
CA ASP A 150 -19.94 2.20 -9.87
C ASP A 150 -19.78 3.52 -10.64
N SER A 151 -18.69 3.67 -11.38
CA SER A 151 -18.38 4.87 -12.17
C SER A 151 -18.27 6.13 -11.30
N LYS A 152 -17.88 5.94 -10.04
CA LYS A 152 -17.64 7.01 -9.07
C LYS A 152 -16.19 7.03 -8.64
N ILE A 153 -15.72 8.22 -8.34
CA ILE A 153 -14.44 8.46 -7.68
C ILE A 153 -14.72 9.25 -6.41
N PHE A 154 -14.14 8.82 -5.29
CA PHE A 154 -14.23 9.53 -4.03
C PHE A 154 -12.84 10.01 -3.62
N LEU A 155 -12.78 11.26 -3.16
CA LEU A 155 -11.64 11.81 -2.45
C LEU A 155 -11.98 11.82 -0.96
N TRP A 156 -11.15 11.18 -0.16
CA TRP A 156 -11.40 10.93 1.26
C TRP A 156 -10.44 11.74 2.11
N ASP A 157 -10.97 12.26 3.22
CA ASP A 157 -10.19 12.58 4.41
C ASP A 157 -10.21 11.35 5.31
N VAL A 158 -9.09 10.65 5.38
CA VAL A 158 -8.94 9.40 6.15
C VAL A 158 -8.99 9.66 7.65
N GLU A 159 -8.45 10.78 8.11
CA GLU A 159 -8.40 11.12 9.54
C GLU A 159 -9.81 11.42 10.06
N ALA A 160 -10.52 12.31 9.36
CA ALA A 160 -11.90 12.68 9.66
C ALA A 160 -12.92 11.61 9.25
N ASN A 161 -12.50 10.57 8.52
CA ASN A 161 -13.37 9.51 8.00
C ASN A 161 -14.56 10.06 7.20
N SER A 162 -14.27 11.00 6.30
CA SER A 162 -15.29 11.74 5.55
C SER A 162 -14.92 11.86 4.06
N ILE A 163 -15.92 12.13 3.23
CA ILE A 163 -15.72 12.37 1.79
C ILE A 163 -15.52 13.87 1.61
N ILE A 164 -14.41 14.25 0.98
CA ILE A 164 -14.10 15.62 0.60
C ILE A 164 -14.80 15.95 -0.72
N TYR A 165 -14.68 15.05 -1.71
CA TYR A 165 -15.30 15.21 -3.02
C TYR A 165 -15.81 13.87 -3.57
N GLU A 166 -16.91 13.94 -4.31
CA GLU A 166 -17.45 12.84 -5.12
C GLU A 166 -17.46 13.30 -6.58
N VAL A 167 -16.89 12.48 -7.45
CA VAL A 167 -16.98 12.64 -8.90
C VAL A 167 -17.85 11.52 -9.44
N SER A 168 -18.95 11.89 -10.08
CA SER A 168 -19.86 10.98 -10.76
C SER A 168 -20.02 11.42 -12.22
N GLY A 169 -19.98 10.45 -13.14
CA GLY A 169 -20.29 10.65 -14.56
C GLY A 169 -21.78 10.70 -14.85
#